data_AF-A0A812YRB7-F1
#
_entry.id   AF-A0A812YRB7-F1
#
_cell.length_a   1.000
_cell.length_b   1.000
_cell.length_c   1.000
_cell.angle_alpha   90.00
_cell.angle_beta   90.00
_cell.angle_gamma   90.00
#
_symmetry.space_group_name_H-M   'P 1'
#
loop_
_entity.id
_entity.type
_entity.pdbx_description
1 polymer ?
#
loop_
_entity_poly.entity_id
_entity_poly.type
_entity_poly.pdbx_seq_one_letter_code
_entity_poly.pdbx_strand_id
1 'polypeptide(L)'
;AASLFRGQCCGGRKSEDSALGLESMADLLYLVLGYLSIWSQMEQQELDQVFMPVFSAMSWLRLLYSLRGERWLGLRLLPILSAVRDTWSFFLVTVLCLASATHAYFILNPRGEDPLPIYSAFTHTVRLGIFGDFDLFEYQGQDTTFAVDATGEWVPNDPVPDEIGSFSFVYLQVIFFLTGVGITILLMNLLIGVLGQNYEIHTDRAQVLFVRARARMLLEHRSRPQARLSRLHRKLRSKRARAKDPEATEKGNEMSACHLCTAVVVLLCFLPVMFTVIGSRHWDGVMGPARRRVFRHKTLTFLLFLIFPVLLAMSLAVALPVALGLMSFWLLGFRIEGMQYAMNLTIFRVFGNEPASECTIYAMVRTESGVDELRGMRTDLKDKMQKLEDVLQKQQKAHKAPSDSPFIDALMVGFLGFGV
;
A
#
# COMPACT_ATOMS: atom_id res chain seq x y z
N ALA A 1 28.86 11.42 -41.08
CA ALA A 1 28.38 10.63 -39.92
C ALA A 1 28.26 11.52 -38.67
N ALA A 2 27.51 12.62 -38.77
CA ALA A 2 27.25 13.54 -37.67
C ALA A 2 25.98 14.34 -38.00
N SER A 3 24.82 13.84 -37.58
CA SER A 3 23.57 14.62 -37.47
C SER A 3 22.43 13.70 -37.03
N LEU A 4 21.89 13.95 -35.83
CA LEU A 4 20.51 13.67 -35.37
C LEU A 4 20.48 13.24 -33.89
N PHE A 5 20.92 14.13 -33.01
CA PHE A 5 20.43 14.16 -31.63
C PHE A 5 20.15 15.60 -31.22
N ARG A 6 19.21 16.24 -31.93
CA ARG A 6 18.53 17.44 -31.43
C ARG A 6 17.36 16.96 -30.58
N GLY A 7 17.67 16.52 -29.37
CA GLY A 7 16.66 16.30 -28.33
C GLY A 7 16.08 17.66 -27.96
N GLN A 8 14.84 17.90 -28.37
CA GLN A 8 14.04 19.05 -27.95
C GLN A 8 14.12 19.18 -26.43
N CYS A 9 14.78 20.25 -25.99
CA CYS A 9 14.64 20.84 -24.67
C CYS A 9 13.16 21.23 -24.48
N CYS A 10 12.36 20.33 -23.90
CA CYS A 10 11.22 20.78 -23.12
C CYS A 10 11.81 21.43 -21.87
N GLY A 11 11.75 22.77 -21.81
CA GLY A 11 12.02 23.53 -20.60
C GLY A 11 11.05 23.11 -19.50
N GLY A 12 11.50 22.17 -18.66
CA GLY A 12 10.94 21.94 -17.35
C GLY A 12 11.78 22.71 -16.36
N ARG A 13 11.15 23.62 -15.60
CA ARG A 13 11.73 24.13 -14.36
C ARG A 13 12.40 22.97 -13.63
N LYS A 14 13.69 23.08 -13.34
CA LYS A 14 14.37 22.24 -12.36
C LYS A 14 13.65 22.51 -11.04
N SER A 15 12.65 21.69 -10.73
CA SER A 15 12.04 21.67 -9.41
C SER A 15 13.11 21.10 -8.48
N GLU A 16 13.57 21.95 -7.57
CA GLU A 16 14.40 21.64 -6.41
C GLU A 16 13.69 20.70 -5.41
N ASP A 17 12.78 19.83 -5.87
CA ASP A 17 12.10 18.82 -5.06
C ASP A 17 12.68 17.42 -5.33
N SER A 18 13.98 17.33 -5.66
CA SER A 18 14.74 16.07 -5.60
C SER A 18 15.16 15.73 -4.17
N ALA A 19 14.37 16.15 -3.17
CA ALA A 19 14.40 15.50 -1.88
C ALA A 19 14.11 14.01 -2.14
N LEU A 20 15.02 13.15 -1.69
CA LEU A 20 14.87 11.70 -1.68
C LEU A 20 13.52 11.36 -1.06
N GLY A 21 12.50 11.18 -1.89
CA GLY A 21 11.19 10.78 -1.42
C GLY A 21 11.33 9.42 -0.74
N LEU A 22 10.54 9.19 0.30
CA LEU A 22 10.50 7.91 1.03
C LEU A 22 10.35 6.71 0.07
N GLU A 23 9.62 6.89 -1.02
CA GLU A 23 9.47 5.91 -2.11
C GLU A 23 10.82 5.58 -2.79
N SER A 24 11.63 6.60 -3.10
CA SER A 24 12.94 6.43 -3.72
C SER A 24 13.97 5.84 -2.77
N MET A 25 13.88 6.15 -1.47
CA MET A 25 14.70 5.51 -0.44
C MET A 25 14.34 4.02 -0.29
N ALA A 26 13.06 3.68 -0.28
CA ALA A 26 12.60 2.29 -0.22
C ALA A 26 13.04 1.50 -1.46
N ASP A 27 12.97 2.11 -2.65
CA ASP A 27 13.47 1.51 -3.88
C ASP A 27 14.99 1.29 -3.86
N LEU A 28 15.76 2.28 -3.37
CA LEU A 28 17.20 2.16 -3.20
C LEU A 28 17.55 1.03 -2.21
N LEU A 29 16.87 1.00 -1.06
CA LEU A 29 17.05 -0.02 -0.03
C LEU A 29 16.76 -1.42 -0.60
N TYR A 30 15.69 -1.56 -1.39
CA TYR A 30 15.36 -2.82 -2.07
C TYR A 30 16.48 -3.28 -3.01
N LEU A 31 17.05 -2.37 -3.81
CA LEU A 31 18.14 -2.70 -4.73
C LEU A 31 19.42 -3.07 -3.99
N VAL A 32 19.75 -2.35 -2.91
CA VAL A 32 20.93 -2.66 -2.08
C VAL A 32 20.77 -4.02 -1.41
N LEU A 33 19.62 -4.29 -0.79
CA LEU A 33 19.34 -5.59 -0.16
C LEU A 33 19.33 -6.74 -1.16
N GLY A 34 18.78 -6.52 -2.36
CA GLY A 34 18.81 -7.52 -3.43
C GLY A 34 20.21 -7.80 -3.96
N TYR A 35 21.05 -6.77 -4.06
CA TYR A 35 22.46 -6.95 -4.40
C TYR A 35 23.21 -7.74 -3.32
N LEU A 36 23.03 -7.37 -2.05
CA LEU A 36 23.65 -8.07 -0.92
C LEU A 36 23.17 -9.52 -0.81
N SER A 37 21.89 -9.80 -1.05
CA SER A 37 21.36 -11.17 -1.02
C SER A 37 21.93 -12.02 -2.15
N ILE A 38 22.10 -11.47 -3.36
CA ILE A 38 22.72 -12.20 -4.48
C ILE A 38 24.20 -12.42 -4.20
N TRP A 39 24.91 -11.40 -3.70
CA TRP A 39 26.32 -11.51 -3.34
C TRP A 39 26.55 -12.59 -2.29
N SER A 40 25.79 -12.56 -1.19
CA SER A 40 25.86 -13.56 -0.11
C SER A 40 25.58 -14.97 -0.62
N GLN A 41 24.54 -15.13 -1.45
CA GLN A 41 24.16 -16.42 -2.03
C GLN A 41 25.17 -16.97 -3.04
N MET A 42 25.97 -16.11 -3.68
CA MET A 42 27.04 -16.55 -4.58
C MET A 42 28.25 -17.12 -3.83
N GLU A 43 28.47 -16.69 -2.59
CA GLU A 43 29.58 -17.15 -1.75
C GLU A 43 29.21 -18.43 -0.97
N GLN A 44 27.94 -18.59 -0.61
CA GLN A 44 27.44 -19.71 0.20
C GLN A 44 26.81 -20.82 -0.66
N GLN A 45 27.08 -22.08 -0.29
CA GLN A 45 26.46 -23.25 -0.92
C GLN A 45 25.05 -23.55 -0.35
N GLU A 46 24.75 -23.02 0.84
CA GLU A 46 23.44 -23.09 1.48
C GLU A 46 22.65 -21.78 1.31
N LEU A 47 21.36 -21.80 1.64
CA LEU A 47 20.48 -20.63 1.51
C LEU A 47 20.83 -19.59 2.57
N ASP A 48 21.14 -18.36 2.15
CA ASP A 48 21.42 -17.27 3.09
C ASP A 48 20.23 -17.01 4.02
N GLN A 49 20.46 -17.04 5.32
CA GLN A 49 19.42 -16.89 6.33
C GLN A 49 19.16 -15.44 6.74
N VAL A 50 20.00 -14.49 6.32
CA VAL A 50 19.93 -13.10 6.78
C VAL A 50 19.34 -12.19 5.70
N PHE A 51 20.00 -12.05 4.54
CA PHE A 51 19.56 -11.09 3.53
C PHE A 51 18.45 -11.64 2.65
N MET A 52 18.46 -12.93 2.33
CA MET A 52 17.43 -13.55 1.48
C MET A 52 16.01 -13.42 2.07
N PRO A 53 15.76 -13.70 3.37
CA PRO A 53 14.41 -13.53 3.94
C PRO A 53 13.95 -12.08 3.95
N VAL A 54 14.84 -11.13 4.26
CA VAL A 54 14.53 -9.70 4.24
C VAL A 54 14.21 -9.23 2.82
N PHE A 55 14.99 -9.66 1.83
CA PHE A 55 14.73 -9.36 0.42
C PHE A 55 13.39 -9.94 -0.05
N SER A 56 13.08 -11.17 0.37
CA SER A 56 11.79 -11.82 0.10
C SER A 56 10.63 -11.01 0.70
N ALA A 57 10.72 -10.62 1.98
CA ALA A 57 9.72 -9.81 2.66
C ALA A 57 9.53 -8.44 1.97
N MET A 58 10.62 -7.76 1.62
CA MET A 58 10.56 -6.50 0.88
C MET A 58 9.95 -6.66 -0.51
N SER A 59 10.14 -7.80 -1.17
CA SER A 59 9.51 -8.10 -2.48
C SER A 59 7.98 -8.18 -2.36
N TRP A 60 7.46 -8.75 -1.27
CA TRP A 60 6.02 -8.76 -0.97
C TRP A 60 5.48 -7.36 -0.70
N LEU A 61 6.20 -6.52 0.04
CA LEU A 61 5.82 -5.12 0.26
C LEU A 61 5.82 -4.31 -1.05
N ARG A 62 6.79 -4.56 -1.93
CA ARG A 62 6.85 -3.95 -3.27
C ARG A 62 5.68 -4.40 -4.14
N LEU A 63 5.30 -5.68 -4.06
CA LEU A 63 4.12 -6.20 -4.74
C LEU A 63 2.86 -5.48 -4.23
N LEU A 64 2.68 -5.36 -2.92
CA LEU A 64 1.56 -4.62 -2.32
C LEU A 64 1.52 -3.16 -2.82
N TYR A 65 2.66 -2.49 -2.86
CA TYR A 65 2.77 -1.13 -3.35
C TYR A 65 2.48 -1.01 -4.86
N SER A 66 2.82 -2.02 -5.67
CA SER A 66 2.48 -2.05 -7.09
C SER A 66 0.96 -2.10 -7.34
N LEU A 67 0.20 -2.66 -6.39
CA LEU A 67 -1.26 -2.75 -6.45
C LEU A 67 -1.97 -1.42 -6.10
N ARG A 68 -1.23 -0.35 -5.75
CA ARG A 68 -1.84 0.98 -5.49
C ARG A 68 -2.60 1.55 -6.70
N GLY A 69 -2.33 1.05 -7.92
CA GLY A 69 -3.03 1.43 -9.13
C GLY A 69 -4.43 0.82 -9.27
N GLU A 70 -4.73 -0.22 -8.48
CA GLU A 70 -6.00 -0.93 -8.54
C GLU A 70 -7.09 -0.22 -7.75
N ARG A 71 -8.31 -0.21 -8.28
CA ARG A 71 -9.44 0.55 -7.70
C ARG A 71 -9.86 0.01 -6.33
N TRP A 72 -9.80 -1.30 -6.13
CA TRP A 72 -10.26 -1.95 -4.89
C TRP A 72 -9.27 -1.76 -3.73
N LEU A 73 -7.96 -1.85 -4.01
CA LEU A 73 -6.92 -1.76 -3.00
C LEU A 73 -6.34 -0.35 -2.87
N GLY A 74 -6.12 0.34 -3.99
CA GLY A 74 -5.46 1.66 -4.01
C GLY A 74 -6.19 2.72 -3.19
N LEU A 75 -7.53 2.73 -3.22
CA LEU A 75 -8.35 3.65 -2.43
C LEU A 75 -8.24 3.43 -0.91
N ARG A 76 -7.82 2.24 -0.47
CA ARG A 76 -7.63 1.90 0.95
C ARG A 76 -6.17 2.01 1.38
N LEU A 77 -5.25 1.57 0.51
CA LEU A 77 -3.82 1.55 0.79
C LEU A 77 -3.21 2.96 0.82
N LEU A 78 -3.61 3.85 -0.10
CA LEU A 78 -3.01 5.17 -0.20
C LEU A 78 -3.24 6.04 1.05
N PRO A 79 -4.46 6.11 1.63
CA PRO A 79 -4.68 6.80 2.89
C PRO A 79 -3.86 6.25 4.06
N ILE A 80 -3.67 4.92 4.14
CA ILE A 80 -2.84 4.29 5.18
C ILE A 80 -1.39 4.77 5.06
N LEU A 81 -0.81 4.70 3.85
CA LEU A 81 0.57 5.11 3.62
C LEU A 81 0.81 6.60 3.90
N SER A 82 -0.15 7.46 3.53
CA SER A 82 -0.04 8.89 3.83
C SER A 82 -0.22 9.19 5.32
N ALA A 83 -1.14 8.51 6.00
CA ALA A 83 -1.33 8.66 7.44
C ALA A 83 -0.08 8.24 8.23
N VAL A 84 0.51 7.07 7.90
CA VAL A 84 1.75 6.58 8.55
C VAL A 84 2.92 7.53 8.31
N ARG A 85 3.05 8.08 7.09
CA ARG A 85 4.11 9.06 6.79
C ARG A 85 3.99 10.30 7.66
N ASP A 86 2.78 10.78 7.87
CA ASP A 86 2.52 12.00 8.63
C ASP A 86 2.64 11.77 10.16
N THR A 87 2.55 10.51 10.65
CA THR A 87 2.77 10.15 12.06
C THR A 87 4.23 9.81 12.42
N TRP A 88 5.19 9.99 11.51
CA TRP A 88 6.60 9.65 11.74
C TRP A 88 7.21 10.32 12.97
N SER A 89 6.84 11.58 13.25
CA SER A 89 7.32 12.30 14.45
C SER A 89 6.90 11.60 15.74
N PHE A 90 5.68 11.06 15.80
CA PHE A 90 5.21 10.31 16.95
C PHE A 90 5.95 8.98 17.09
N PHE A 91 6.18 8.25 15.99
CA PHE A 91 7.01 7.03 16.00
C PHE A 91 8.41 7.29 16.56
N LEU A 92 9.02 8.43 16.22
CA LEU A 92 10.32 8.82 16.75
C LEU A 92 10.28 8.98 18.28
N VAL A 93 9.24 9.62 18.82
CA VAL A 93 9.03 9.74 20.28
C VAL A 93 8.91 8.35 20.92
N THR A 94 8.11 7.45 20.33
CA THR A 94 7.97 6.08 20.84
C THR A 94 9.30 5.32 20.84
N VAL A 95 10.10 5.42 19.77
CA VAL A 95 11.42 4.79 19.68
C VAL A 95 12.39 5.34 20.73
N LEU A 96 12.37 6.66 20.99
CA LEU A 96 13.21 7.26 22.04
C LEU A 96 12.79 6.80 23.45
N CYS A 97 11.49 6.73 23.73
CA CYS A 97 10.99 6.19 25.00
C CYS A 97 11.38 4.72 25.17
N LEU A 98 11.28 3.92 24.11
CA LEU A 98 11.68 2.52 24.12
C LEU A 98 13.20 2.37 24.34
N ALA A 99 14.01 3.15 23.63
CA ALA A 99 15.46 3.15 23.81
C ALA A 99 15.86 3.56 25.24
N SER A 100 15.15 4.53 25.82
CA SER A 100 15.35 4.94 27.22
C SER A 100 15.02 3.80 28.19
N ALA A 101 13.91 3.09 28.00
CA ALA A 101 13.53 1.96 28.84
C ALA A 101 14.50 0.78 28.68
N THR A 102 14.92 0.47 27.45
CA THR A 102 15.94 -0.55 27.17
C THR A 102 17.26 -0.21 27.84
N HIS A 103 17.67 1.05 27.81
CA HIS A 103 18.91 1.49 28.46
C HIS A 103 18.81 1.34 29.99
N ALA A 104 17.67 1.70 30.60
CA ALA A 104 17.46 1.51 32.03
C ALA A 104 17.50 0.03 32.43
N TYR A 105 16.85 -0.85 31.64
CA TYR A 105 16.88 -2.29 31.86
C TYR A 105 18.29 -2.88 31.70
N PHE A 106 19.03 -2.44 30.69
CA PHE A 106 20.41 -2.86 30.45
C PHE A 106 21.33 -2.51 31.63
N ILE A 107 21.18 -1.33 32.24
CA ILE A 107 21.98 -0.93 33.40
C ILE A 107 21.70 -1.82 34.63
N LEU A 108 20.45 -2.28 34.80
CA LEU A 108 20.07 -3.16 35.91
C LEU A 108 20.59 -4.59 35.74
N ASN A 109 20.79 -5.02 34.50
CA ASN A 109 21.34 -6.32 34.13
C ASN A 109 20.80 -7.49 34.98
N PRO A 110 19.47 -7.70 35.06
CA PRO A 110 18.89 -8.71 35.95
C PRO A 110 19.31 -10.15 35.61
N ARG A 111 19.59 -10.44 34.33
CA ARG A 111 20.02 -11.78 33.88
C ARG A 111 21.51 -12.06 34.04
N GLY A 112 22.36 -11.04 34.18
CA GLY A 112 23.79 -11.19 34.49
C GLY A 112 24.68 -11.81 33.40
N GLU A 113 24.31 -12.99 32.89
CA GLU A 113 25.14 -13.92 32.11
C GLU A 113 24.66 -14.12 30.65
N ASP A 114 23.84 -13.23 30.12
CA ASP A 114 23.37 -13.35 28.74
C ASP A 114 24.52 -13.14 27.73
N PRO A 115 24.63 -13.97 26.67
CA PRO A 115 25.68 -13.84 25.66
C PRO A 115 25.57 -12.54 24.84
N LEU A 116 24.37 -11.96 24.75
CA LEU A 116 24.08 -10.71 24.04
C LEU A 116 23.18 -9.79 24.90
N PRO A 117 23.75 -9.10 25.90
CA PRO A 117 22.97 -8.42 26.94
C PRO A 117 22.13 -7.24 26.39
N ILE A 118 22.64 -6.53 25.38
CA ILE A 118 21.90 -5.43 24.73
C ILE A 118 20.70 -5.96 23.94
N TYR A 119 20.87 -7.07 23.22
CA TYR A 119 19.80 -7.66 22.42
C TYR A 119 18.69 -8.21 23.32
N SER A 120 19.06 -8.96 24.36
CA SER A 120 18.15 -9.45 25.40
C SER A 120 17.33 -8.30 26.00
N ALA A 121 18.00 -7.25 26.49
CA ALA A 121 17.36 -6.06 27.05
C ALA A 121 16.38 -5.39 26.06
N PHE A 122 16.78 -5.27 24.79
CA PHE A 122 15.93 -4.70 23.75
C PHE A 122 14.69 -5.57 23.50
N THR A 123 14.85 -6.89 23.38
CA THR A 123 13.73 -7.80 23.12
C THR A 123 12.71 -7.82 24.24
N HIS A 124 13.14 -7.82 25.52
CA HIS A 124 12.23 -7.75 26.66
C HIS A 124 11.49 -6.42 26.72
N THR A 125 12.19 -5.31 26.47
CA THR A 125 11.55 -3.98 26.46
C THR A 125 10.57 -3.83 25.29
N VAL A 126 10.88 -4.37 24.11
CA VAL A 126 9.97 -4.38 22.94
C VAL A 126 8.73 -5.22 23.22
N ARG A 127 8.88 -6.42 23.81
CA ARG A 127 7.76 -7.28 24.20
C ARG A 127 6.84 -6.58 25.18
N LEU A 128 7.40 -5.96 26.22
CA LEU A 128 6.63 -5.19 27.21
C LEU A 128 5.97 -3.94 26.61
N GLY A 129 6.76 -3.10 25.93
CA GLY A 129 6.34 -1.76 25.51
C GLY A 129 5.48 -1.73 24.25
N ILE A 130 5.80 -2.55 23.25
CA ILE A 130 5.09 -2.56 21.95
C ILE A 130 4.02 -3.64 21.92
N PHE A 131 4.36 -4.89 22.27
CA PHE A 131 3.42 -6.00 22.16
C PHE A 131 2.48 -6.11 23.36
N GLY A 132 2.86 -5.54 24.50
CA GLY A 132 2.14 -5.75 25.76
C GLY A 132 2.15 -7.21 26.20
N ASP A 133 3.15 -7.97 25.76
CA ASP A 133 3.41 -9.32 26.21
C ASP A 133 4.31 -9.24 27.44
N PHE A 134 3.77 -9.64 28.58
CA PHE A 134 4.41 -9.48 29.88
C PHE A 134 4.53 -10.82 30.61
N ASP A 135 5.76 -11.16 30.96
CA ASP A 135 6.08 -12.11 32.00
C ASP A 135 7.00 -11.40 32.99
N LEU A 136 6.50 -11.20 34.22
CA LEU A 136 7.21 -10.45 35.26
C LEU A 136 8.46 -11.22 35.72
N PHE A 137 8.39 -12.55 35.78
CA PHE A 137 9.52 -13.38 36.17
C PHE A 137 10.59 -13.35 35.08
N GLU A 138 10.18 -13.48 33.83
CA GLU A 138 11.09 -13.33 32.68
C GLU A 138 11.76 -11.95 32.66
N TYR A 139 11.03 -10.89 33.02
CA TYR A 139 11.58 -9.53 33.11
C TYR A 139 12.57 -9.37 34.28
N GLN A 140 12.32 -10.05 35.40
CA GLN A 140 13.22 -10.11 36.55
C GLN A 140 14.45 -11.00 36.31
N GLY A 141 14.53 -11.67 35.15
CA GLY A 141 15.62 -12.58 34.83
C GLY A 141 15.50 -13.95 35.49
N GLN A 142 14.30 -14.30 35.97
CA GLN A 142 14.01 -15.59 36.55
C GLN A 142 13.21 -16.43 35.55
N ASP A 143 13.70 -17.63 35.25
CA ASP A 143 13.00 -18.56 34.36
C ASP A 143 12.06 -19.45 35.19
N THR A 144 10.89 -19.76 34.62
CA THR A 144 9.94 -20.70 35.23
C THR A 144 10.52 -22.11 35.22
N THR A 145 10.66 -22.72 36.39
CA THR A 145 11.12 -24.11 36.50
C THR A 145 9.92 -25.03 36.64
N PHE A 146 9.97 -26.21 36.02
CA PHE A 146 8.93 -27.22 36.18
C PHE A 146 9.35 -28.21 37.26
N ALA A 147 8.49 -28.43 38.25
CA ALA A 147 8.68 -29.46 39.27
C ALA A 147 7.60 -30.52 39.13
N VAL A 148 7.93 -31.78 39.40
CA VAL A 148 6.96 -32.87 39.42
C VAL A 148 6.24 -32.84 40.76
N ASP A 149 4.91 -32.66 40.73
CA ASP A 149 4.08 -32.70 41.93
C ASP A 149 3.89 -34.15 42.43
N ALA A 150 3.37 -34.31 43.65
CA ALA A 150 3.12 -35.61 44.28
C ALA A 150 2.18 -36.53 43.47
N THR A 151 1.43 -35.98 42.52
CA THR A 151 0.56 -36.68 41.56
C THR A 151 1.29 -37.18 40.31
N GLY A 152 2.56 -36.81 40.12
CA GLY A 152 3.35 -37.14 38.93
C GLY A 152 3.16 -36.17 37.76
N GLU A 153 2.42 -35.07 37.94
CA GLU A 153 2.24 -34.03 36.92
C GLU A 153 3.31 -32.94 37.03
N TRP A 154 3.80 -32.44 35.89
CA TRP A 154 4.72 -31.31 35.85
C TRP A 154 3.94 -30.01 36.06
N VAL A 155 4.18 -29.35 37.20
CA VAL A 155 3.57 -28.08 37.56
C VAL A 155 4.64 -26.98 37.49
N PRO A 156 4.34 -25.81 36.90
CA PRO A 156 5.25 -24.66 36.95
C PRO A 156 5.45 -24.23 38.41
N ASN A 157 6.70 -24.09 38.83
CA ASN A 157 7.08 -23.64 40.15
C ASN A 157 7.64 -22.21 40.05
N ASP A 158 6.93 -21.26 40.63
CA ASP A 158 7.32 -19.86 40.59
C ASP A 158 8.55 -19.62 41.50
N PRO A 159 9.58 -18.91 41.02
CA PRO A 159 10.78 -18.63 41.79
C PRO A 159 10.49 -17.71 43.00
N VAL A 160 11.19 -17.95 44.12
CA VAL A 160 11.02 -17.16 45.35
C VAL A 160 11.74 -15.80 45.19
N PRO A 161 11.13 -14.66 45.59
CA PRO A 161 11.69 -13.33 45.38
C PRO A 161 13.05 -13.00 46.04
N ASP A 162 13.62 -13.91 46.83
CA ASP A 162 14.70 -13.61 47.79
C ASP A 162 16.12 -13.57 47.19
N GLU A 163 16.29 -13.97 45.92
CA GLU A 163 17.62 -14.08 45.29
C GLU A 163 18.14 -12.76 44.68
N ILE A 164 17.25 -11.81 44.40
CA ILE A 164 17.59 -10.50 43.82
C ILE A 164 17.40 -9.45 44.91
N GLY A 165 18.50 -8.90 45.44
CA GLY A 165 18.50 -7.98 46.59
C GLY A 165 17.32 -6.99 46.58
N SER A 166 16.67 -6.83 47.74
CA SER A 166 15.34 -6.21 47.90
C SER A 166 15.15 -4.85 47.21
N PHE A 167 16.20 -4.03 47.12
CA PHE A 167 16.16 -2.72 46.44
C PHE A 167 16.10 -2.83 44.90
N SER A 168 16.85 -3.76 44.29
CA SER A 168 16.84 -3.97 42.83
C SER A 168 15.49 -4.53 42.38
N PHE A 169 14.88 -5.40 43.19
CA PHE A 169 13.56 -5.96 42.94
C PHE A 169 12.48 -4.87 42.85
N VAL A 170 12.41 -3.96 43.82
CA VAL A 170 11.44 -2.85 43.83
C VAL A 170 11.67 -1.93 42.62
N TYR A 171 12.91 -1.63 42.29
CA TYR A 171 13.23 -0.75 41.16
C TYR A 171 12.83 -1.36 39.81
N LEU A 172 13.07 -2.67 39.62
CA LEU A 172 12.61 -3.41 38.43
C LEU A 172 11.08 -3.37 38.30
N GLN A 173 10.34 -3.57 39.38
CA GLN A 173 8.88 -3.48 39.36
C GLN A 173 8.38 -2.08 39.00
N VAL A 174 9.02 -1.03 39.53
CA VAL A 174 8.67 0.35 39.20
C VAL A 174 8.92 0.64 37.72
N ILE A 175 10.06 0.23 37.16
CA ILE A 175 10.35 0.39 35.73
C ILE A 175 9.39 -0.43 34.88
N PHE A 176 9.08 -1.66 35.27
CA PHE A 176 8.10 -2.51 34.60
C PHE A 176 6.74 -1.80 34.52
N PHE A 177 6.26 -1.27 35.65
CA PHE A 177 4.99 -0.55 35.71
C PHE A 177 5.03 0.75 34.89
N LEU A 178 6.08 1.55 35.01
CA LEU A 178 6.23 2.79 34.24
C LEU A 178 6.32 2.54 32.74
N THR A 179 7.00 1.48 32.32
CA THR A 179 7.14 1.10 30.91
C THR A 179 5.83 0.54 30.38
N GLY A 180 5.16 -0.33 31.12
CA GLY A 180 3.86 -0.90 30.75
C GLY A 180 2.76 0.15 30.66
N VAL A 181 2.61 0.99 31.68
CA VAL A 181 1.61 2.07 31.68
C VAL A 181 2.00 3.17 30.69
N GLY A 182 3.25 3.61 30.69
CA GLY A 182 3.71 4.71 29.85
C GLY A 182 3.74 4.37 28.36
N ILE A 183 4.42 3.29 27.98
CA ILE A 183 4.58 2.93 26.56
C ILE A 183 3.35 2.17 26.07
N THR A 184 2.99 1.08 26.75
CA THR A 184 1.96 0.16 26.24
C THR A 184 0.55 0.74 26.37
N ILE A 185 0.22 1.38 27.49
CA ILE A 185 -1.13 1.94 27.69
C ILE A 185 -1.22 3.36 27.13
N LEU A 186 -0.33 4.28 27.50
CA LEU A 186 -0.47 5.68 27.08
C LEU A 186 -0.03 5.90 25.64
N LEU A 187 1.21 5.53 25.27
CA LEU A 187 1.72 5.81 23.92
C LEU A 187 1.02 4.98 22.83
N MET A 188 0.69 3.70 23.05
CA MET A 188 -0.02 2.91 22.03
C MET A 188 -1.44 3.44 21.78
N ASN A 189 -2.19 3.78 22.83
CA ASN A 189 -3.54 4.33 22.66
C ASN A 189 -3.51 5.72 22.01
N LEU A 190 -2.50 6.54 22.34
CA LEU A 190 -2.29 7.83 21.67
C LEU A 190 -1.93 7.62 20.20
N LEU A 191 -1.07 6.64 19.87
CA LEU A 191 -0.72 6.28 18.49
C LEU A 191 -1.96 5.92 17.68
N ILE A 192 -2.84 5.07 18.22
CA ILE A 192 -4.10 4.68 17.58
C ILE A 192 -4.98 5.91 17.35
N GLY A 193 -5.08 6.81 18.34
CA GLY A 193 -5.84 8.06 18.22
C GLY A 193 -5.32 8.97 17.10
N VAL A 194 -4.01 9.23 17.07
CA VAL A 194 -3.38 10.10 16.06
C VAL A 194 -3.44 9.47 14.68
N LEU A 195 -3.15 8.17 14.58
CA LEU A 195 -3.21 7.44 13.30
C LEU A 195 -4.65 7.39 12.77
N GLY A 196 -5.64 7.19 13.65
CA GLY A 196 -7.05 7.22 13.30
C GLY A 196 -7.49 8.57 12.75
N GLN A 197 -7.16 9.66 13.45
CA GLN A 197 -7.49 11.01 12.98
C GLN A 197 -6.83 11.34 11.63
N ASN A 198 -5.55 10.99 11.46
CA ASN A 198 -4.83 11.20 10.20
C ASN A 198 -5.39 10.31 9.08
N TYR A 199 -5.77 9.08 9.39
CA TYR A 199 -6.39 8.18 8.42
C TYR A 199 -7.73 8.70 7.91
N GLU A 200 -8.58 9.25 8.78
CA GLU A 200 -9.85 9.88 8.36
C GLU A 200 -9.60 11.05 7.40
N ILE A 201 -8.66 11.95 7.73
CA ILE A 201 -8.28 13.09 6.87
C ILE A 201 -7.86 12.64 5.47
N HIS A 202 -7.06 11.57 5.39
CA HIS A 202 -6.58 11.04 4.12
C HIS A 202 -7.61 10.19 3.39
N THR A 203 -8.56 9.58 4.11
CA THR A 203 -9.68 8.83 3.54
C THR A 203 -10.61 9.76 2.77
N ASP A 204 -10.89 10.96 3.29
CA ASP A 204 -11.65 11.99 2.58
C ASP A 204 -10.98 12.41 1.25
N ARG A 205 -9.65 12.31 1.19
CA ARG A 205 -8.82 12.65 0.02
C ARG A 205 -8.43 11.43 -0.83
N ALA A 206 -8.93 10.24 -0.52
CA ALA A 206 -8.47 8.99 -1.12
C ALA A 206 -8.61 8.97 -2.65
N GLN A 207 -9.70 9.55 -3.19
CA GLN A 207 -9.92 9.64 -4.64
C GLN A 207 -8.87 10.51 -5.34
N VAL A 208 -8.53 11.65 -4.73
CA VAL A 208 -7.53 12.58 -5.27
C VAL A 208 -6.15 11.94 -5.24
N LEU A 209 -5.80 11.29 -4.12
CA LEU A 209 -4.55 10.54 -3.98
C LEU A 209 -4.47 9.41 -5.01
N PHE A 210 -5.56 8.68 -5.24
CA PHE A 210 -5.64 7.59 -6.21
C PHE A 210 -5.45 8.05 -7.65
N VAL A 211 -6.16 9.10 -8.08
CA VAL A 211 -6.00 9.63 -9.45
C VAL A 211 -4.58 10.15 -9.67
N ARG A 212 -3.99 10.84 -8.69
CA ARG A 212 -2.60 11.31 -8.75
C ARG A 212 -1.60 10.15 -8.83
N ALA A 213 -1.77 9.12 -8.00
CA ALA A 213 -0.91 7.94 -8.02
C ALA A 213 -1.00 7.20 -9.37
N ARG A 214 -2.21 7.01 -9.89
CA ARG A 214 -2.45 6.36 -11.19
C ARG A 214 -1.85 7.17 -12.35
N ALA A 215 -2.00 8.50 -12.34
CA ALA A 215 -1.37 9.36 -13.34
C ALA A 215 0.16 9.25 -13.30
N ARG A 216 0.77 9.24 -12.10
CA ARG A 216 2.22 9.07 -11.94
C ARG A 216 2.68 7.70 -12.44
N MET A 217 1.97 6.63 -12.11
CA MET A 217 2.25 5.28 -12.60
C MET A 217 2.19 5.20 -14.13
N LEU A 218 1.19 5.84 -14.77
CA LEU A 218 1.07 5.88 -16.23
C LEU A 218 2.21 6.65 -16.89
N LEU A 219 2.63 7.78 -16.30
CA LEU A 219 3.77 8.56 -16.78
C LEU A 219 5.09 7.79 -16.67
N GLU A 220 5.30 7.09 -15.55
CA GLU A 220 6.46 6.23 -15.35
C GLU A 220 6.47 5.06 -16.34
N HIS A 221 5.33 4.41 -16.57
CA HIS A 221 5.24 3.35 -17.59
C HIS A 221 5.51 3.89 -19.00
N ARG A 222 5.08 5.12 -19.30
CA ARG A 222 5.33 5.77 -20.60
C ARG A 222 6.81 6.09 -20.82
N SER A 223 7.58 6.35 -19.77
CA SER A 223 9.00 6.71 -19.88
C SER A 223 9.91 5.50 -20.13
N ARG A 224 9.44 4.28 -19.83
CA ARG A 224 10.21 3.03 -19.98
C ARG A 224 10.69 2.79 -21.43
N PRO A 225 11.91 2.26 -21.61
CA PRO A 225 12.51 2.07 -22.94
C PRO A 225 11.72 1.11 -23.82
N GLN A 226 11.05 0.12 -23.23
CA GLN A 226 10.17 -0.81 -23.96
C GLN A 226 9.03 -0.08 -24.69
N ALA A 227 8.47 0.97 -24.09
CA ALA A 227 7.42 1.79 -24.70
C ALA A 227 7.95 2.67 -25.85
N ARG A 228 9.26 2.96 -25.87
CA ARG A 228 9.94 3.64 -26.99
C ARG A 228 10.24 2.65 -28.13
N LEU A 229 10.72 1.46 -27.77
CA LEU A 229 11.05 0.41 -28.72
C LEU A 229 9.81 -0.06 -29.50
N SER A 230 8.67 -0.22 -28.82
CA SER A 230 7.40 -0.58 -29.46
C SER A 230 6.92 0.48 -30.47
N ARG A 231 7.11 1.77 -30.17
CA ARG A 231 6.81 2.87 -31.12
C ARG A 231 7.74 2.87 -32.31
N LEU A 232 9.03 2.63 -32.10
CA LEU A 232 10.02 2.53 -33.17
C LEU A 232 9.67 1.36 -34.11
N HIS A 233 9.37 0.20 -33.53
CA HIS A 233 8.94 -0.98 -34.26
C HIS A 233 7.65 -0.71 -35.06
N ARG A 234 6.68 0.03 -34.50
CA ARG A 234 5.47 0.45 -35.22
C ARG A 234 5.79 1.34 -36.43
N LYS A 235 6.68 2.32 -36.28
CA LYS A 235 7.10 3.19 -37.38
C LYS A 235 7.82 2.41 -38.49
N LEU A 236 8.65 1.44 -38.11
CA LEU A 236 9.34 0.59 -39.06
C LEU A 236 8.35 -0.33 -39.80
N ARG A 237 7.37 -0.91 -39.09
CA ARG A 237 6.34 -1.77 -39.69
C ARG A 237 5.42 -0.99 -40.64
N SER A 238 5.01 0.24 -40.27
CA SER A 238 4.18 1.08 -41.16
C SER A 238 4.94 1.54 -42.39
N LYS A 239 6.24 1.84 -42.27
CA LYS A 239 7.09 2.14 -43.43
C LYS A 239 7.26 0.93 -44.34
N ARG A 240 7.50 -0.25 -43.77
CA ARG A 240 7.62 -1.51 -44.54
C ARG A 240 6.31 -1.91 -45.24
N ALA A 241 5.16 -1.59 -44.65
CA ALA A 241 3.86 -1.80 -45.28
C ALA A 241 3.57 -0.81 -46.43
N ARG A 242 4.10 0.42 -46.37
CA ARG A 242 3.97 1.41 -47.45
C ARG A 242 5.00 1.23 -48.58
N ALA A 243 6.18 0.68 -48.27
CA ALA A 243 7.24 0.44 -49.25
C ALA A 243 7.10 -0.91 -49.98
N LYS A 244 6.08 -1.70 -49.65
CA LYS A 244 5.80 -2.93 -50.36
C LYS A 244 4.83 -2.61 -51.49
N ASP A 245 5.38 -2.44 -52.69
CA ASP A 245 4.58 -2.33 -53.91
C ASP A 245 3.64 -3.54 -54.00
N PRO A 246 2.36 -3.33 -54.36
CA PRO A 246 1.36 -4.39 -54.38
C PRO A 246 1.73 -5.55 -55.32
N GLU A 247 2.59 -5.31 -56.33
CA GLU A 247 2.98 -6.28 -57.34
C GLU A 247 4.12 -7.24 -56.94
N ALA A 248 4.91 -6.95 -55.90
CA ALA A 248 6.06 -7.77 -55.50
C ALA A 248 5.74 -8.81 -54.40
N THR A 249 4.47 -8.98 -54.02
CA THR A 249 4.07 -9.73 -52.81
C THR A 249 3.66 -11.18 -53.07
N GLU A 250 4.05 -11.78 -54.20
CA GLU A 250 3.70 -13.18 -54.50
C GLU A 250 4.87 -14.18 -54.30
N LYS A 251 6.12 -13.72 -54.24
CA LYS A 251 7.29 -14.65 -54.26
C LYS A 251 8.12 -14.80 -52.98
N GLY A 252 7.76 -14.19 -51.86
CA GLY A 252 8.69 -14.06 -50.72
C GLY A 252 8.12 -14.41 -49.34
N ASN A 253 8.03 -15.71 -49.06
CA ASN A 253 8.30 -16.43 -47.79
C ASN A 253 7.44 -17.69 -47.77
N GLU A 254 7.93 -18.76 -48.39
CA GLU A 254 7.54 -20.11 -47.99
C GLU A 254 8.13 -20.37 -46.62
N MET A 255 7.53 -19.77 -45.60
CA MET A 255 7.74 -20.19 -44.23
C MET A 255 7.33 -21.66 -44.21
N SER A 256 8.30 -22.55 -44.02
CA SER A 256 8.11 -24.01 -44.10
C SER A 256 6.79 -24.39 -43.44
N ALA A 257 5.95 -25.13 -44.17
CA ALA A 257 4.60 -25.51 -43.74
C ALA A 257 4.61 -26.14 -42.34
N CYS A 258 5.73 -26.77 -41.96
CA CYS A 258 5.96 -27.33 -40.63
C CYS A 258 5.96 -26.27 -39.52
N HIS A 259 6.69 -25.15 -39.70
CA HIS A 259 6.74 -24.06 -38.72
C HIS A 259 5.42 -23.31 -38.59
N LEU A 260 4.69 -23.17 -39.71
CA LEU A 260 3.34 -22.59 -39.68
C LEU A 260 2.37 -23.52 -38.92
N CYS A 261 2.47 -24.83 -39.13
CA CYS A 261 1.66 -25.83 -38.44
C CYS A 261 1.93 -25.85 -36.93
N THR A 262 3.20 -25.88 -36.50
CA THR A 262 3.56 -25.85 -35.08
C THR A 262 3.11 -24.56 -34.41
N ALA A 263 3.25 -23.40 -35.07
CA ALA A 263 2.79 -22.13 -34.52
C ALA A 263 1.25 -22.10 -34.34
N VAL A 264 0.51 -22.66 -35.29
CA VAL A 264 -0.96 -22.75 -35.24
C VAL A 264 -1.42 -23.71 -34.15
N VAL A 265 -0.77 -24.86 -34.02
CA VAL A 265 -1.05 -25.85 -32.96
C VAL A 265 -0.82 -25.24 -31.57
N VAL A 266 0.33 -24.58 -31.37
CA VAL A 266 0.61 -23.88 -30.11
C VAL A 266 -0.44 -22.80 -29.85
N LEU A 267 -0.80 -21.99 -30.85
CA LEU A 267 -1.81 -20.94 -30.69
C LEU A 267 -3.21 -21.51 -30.36
N LEU A 268 -3.56 -22.68 -30.90
CA LEU A 268 -4.81 -23.39 -30.63
C LEU A 268 -4.84 -24.00 -29.22
N CYS A 269 -3.71 -24.51 -28.72
CA CYS A 269 -3.61 -25.01 -27.34
C CYS A 269 -3.82 -23.90 -26.29
N PHE A 270 -3.30 -22.70 -26.55
CA PHE A 270 -3.49 -21.54 -25.68
C PHE A 270 -4.81 -20.80 -25.90
N LEU A 271 -5.62 -21.20 -26.88
CA LEU A 271 -6.83 -20.51 -27.30
C LEU A 271 -7.85 -20.28 -26.17
N PRO A 272 -8.21 -21.28 -25.35
CA PRO A 272 -9.19 -21.04 -24.29
C PRO A 272 -8.64 -20.20 -23.14
N VAL A 273 -7.34 -20.27 -22.84
CA VAL A 273 -6.67 -19.37 -21.88
C VAL A 273 -6.73 -17.92 -22.38
N MET A 274 -6.46 -17.73 -23.66
CA MET A 274 -6.51 -16.41 -24.28
C MET A 274 -7.95 -15.90 -24.39
N PHE A 275 -8.92 -16.78 -24.63
CA PHE A 275 -10.35 -16.41 -24.70
C PHE A 275 -10.90 -15.97 -23.34
N THR A 276 -10.54 -16.66 -22.25
CA THR A 276 -10.95 -16.28 -20.89
C THR A 276 -10.28 -14.99 -20.41
N VAL A 277 -9.05 -14.72 -20.84
CA VAL A 277 -8.26 -13.57 -20.39
C VAL A 277 -8.45 -12.31 -21.26
N ILE A 278 -8.60 -12.47 -22.58
CA ILE A 278 -8.57 -11.36 -23.56
C ILE A 278 -9.96 -11.01 -24.11
N GLY A 279 -10.92 -11.92 -24.04
CA GLY A 279 -12.28 -11.72 -24.58
C GLY A 279 -12.40 -11.98 -26.09
N SER A 280 -13.64 -12.25 -26.55
CA SER A 280 -13.92 -12.76 -27.89
C SER A 280 -13.65 -11.78 -29.04
N ARG A 281 -13.83 -10.47 -28.81
CA ARG A 281 -13.75 -9.43 -29.85
C ARG A 281 -12.35 -9.24 -30.44
N HIS A 282 -11.29 -9.58 -29.70
CA HIS A 282 -9.90 -9.33 -30.11
C HIS A 282 -9.28 -10.50 -30.89
N TRP A 283 -9.90 -11.67 -30.80
CA TRP A 283 -9.41 -12.89 -31.42
C TRP A 283 -9.39 -12.82 -32.95
N ASP A 284 -10.41 -12.18 -33.55
CA ASP A 284 -10.53 -12.06 -34.99
C ASP A 284 -9.37 -11.26 -35.63
N GLY A 285 -8.79 -10.31 -34.90
CA GLY A 285 -7.65 -9.52 -35.37
C GLY A 285 -6.33 -10.31 -35.40
N VAL A 286 -6.08 -11.14 -34.39
CA VAL A 286 -4.84 -11.94 -34.27
C VAL A 286 -4.91 -13.19 -35.14
N MET A 287 -6.04 -13.90 -35.11
CA MET A 287 -6.20 -15.16 -35.83
C MET A 287 -6.71 -14.99 -37.26
N GLY A 288 -7.38 -13.89 -37.61
CA GLY A 288 -7.94 -13.69 -38.95
C GLY A 288 -6.92 -13.91 -40.10
N PRO A 289 -5.68 -13.42 -40.01
CA PRO A 289 -4.64 -13.68 -41.01
C PRO A 289 -4.14 -15.12 -41.03
N ALA A 290 -3.98 -15.74 -39.86
CA ALA A 290 -3.49 -17.13 -39.73
C ALA A 290 -4.54 -18.13 -40.20
N ARG A 291 -5.79 -17.96 -39.76
CA ARG A 291 -6.98 -18.71 -40.19
C ARG A 291 -7.09 -18.72 -41.71
N ARG A 292 -7.01 -17.55 -42.35
CA ARG A 292 -7.09 -17.44 -43.82
C ARG A 292 -5.97 -18.19 -44.57
N ARG A 293 -4.76 -18.29 -44.00
CA ARG A 293 -3.65 -19.04 -44.61
C ARG A 293 -3.75 -20.55 -44.39
N VAL A 294 -4.13 -20.97 -43.19
CA VAL A 294 -4.23 -22.40 -42.83
C VAL A 294 -5.35 -23.08 -43.63
N PHE A 295 -6.53 -22.46 -43.68
CA PHE A 295 -7.68 -23.02 -44.41
C PHE A 295 -7.51 -23.00 -45.95
N ARG A 296 -6.46 -22.35 -46.47
CA ARG A 296 -6.14 -22.37 -47.91
C ARG A 296 -5.56 -23.72 -48.36
N HIS A 297 -4.91 -24.47 -47.46
CA HIS A 297 -4.27 -25.74 -47.78
C HIS A 297 -5.09 -26.93 -47.27
N LYS A 298 -5.69 -27.70 -48.19
CA LYS A 298 -6.57 -28.84 -47.87
C LYS A 298 -5.90 -29.91 -46.98
N THR A 299 -4.63 -30.18 -47.19
CA THR A 299 -3.83 -31.17 -46.43
C THR A 299 -3.62 -30.75 -44.97
N LEU A 300 -3.34 -29.47 -44.72
CA LEU A 300 -3.22 -28.94 -43.36
C LEU A 300 -4.54 -28.99 -42.60
N THR A 301 -5.66 -28.67 -43.26
CA THR A 301 -6.99 -28.77 -42.66
C THR A 301 -7.31 -30.20 -42.23
N PHE A 302 -6.97 -31.20 -43.04
CA PHE A 302 -7.17 -32.61 -42.70
C PHE A 302 -6.34 -33.06 -41.50
N LEU A 303 -5.04 -32.72 -41.47
CA LEU A 303 -4.17 -33.00 -40.31
C LEU A 303 -4.66 -32.31 -39.04
N LEU A 304 -5.11 -31.06 -39.15
CA LEU A 304 -5.67 -30.32 -38.02
C LEU A 304 -6.93 -31.01 -37.47
N PHE A 305 -7.78 -31.54 -38.35
CA PHE A 305 -9.00 -32.26 -37.97
C PHE A 305 -8.68 -33.56 -37.22
N LEU A 306 -7.63 -34.26 -37.61
CA LEU A 306 -7.19 -35.52 -36.99
C LEU A 306 -6.58 -35.28 -35.59
N ILE A 307 -5.90 -34.15 -35.40
CA ILE A 307 -5.25 -33.77 -34.13
C ILE A 307 -6.20 -32.98 -33.21
N PHE A 308 -7.35 -32.52 -33.73
CA PHE A 308 -8.33 -31.69 -33.01
C PHE A 308 -8.77 -32.23 -31.63
N PRO A 309 -9.08 -33.53 -31.45
CA PRO A 309 -9.53 -34.05 -30.15
C PRO A 309 -8.47 -33.91 -29.05
N VAL A 310 -7.21 -34.14 -29.42
CA VAL A 310 -6.06 -34.02 -28.51
C VAL A 310 -5.82 -32.56 -28.14
N LEU A 311 -5.92 -31.65 -29.12
CA LEU A 311 -5.79 -30.21 -28.87
C LEU A 311 -6.91 -29.70 -27.98
N LEU A 312 -8.15 -30.16 -28.20
CA LEU A 312 -9.29 -29.81 -27.38
C LEU A 312 -9.07 -30.25 -25.93
N ALA A 313 -8.69 -31.51 -25.70
CA ALA A 313 -8.42 -32.05 -24.37
C ALA A 313 -7.32 -31.27 -23.63
N MET A 314 -6.19 -31.01 -24.30
CA MET A 314 -5.08 -30.22 -23.74
C MET A 314 -5.51 -28.78 -23.44
N SER A 315 -6.28 -28.18 -24.34
CA SER A 315 -6.76 -26.81 -24.17
C SER A 315 -7.73 -26.70 -22.98
N LEU A 316 -8.59 -27.71 -22.79
CA LEU A 316 -9.56 -27.75 -21.70
C LEU A 316 -8.88 -28.02 -20.35
N ALA A 317 -7.85 -28.88 -20.33
CA ALA A 317 -7.03 -29.15 -19.16
C ALA A 317 -6.28 -27.92 -18.64
N VAL A 318 -5.89 -26.98 -19.53
CA VAL A 318 -5.27 -25.71 -19.13
C VAL A 318 -6.34 -24.65 -18.84
N ALA A 319 -7.44 -24.64 -19.58
CA ALA A 319 -8.50 -23.65 -19.43
C ALA A 319 -9.26 -23.76 -18.11
N LEU A 320 -9.53 -24.99 -17.65
CA LEU A 320 -10.35 -25.22 -16.46
C LEU A 320 -9.66 -24.72 -15.18
N PRO A 321 -8.37 -25.01 -14.93
CA PRO A 321 -7.64 -24.41 -13.81
C PRO A 321 -7.52 -22.90 -13.91
N VAL A 322 -7.26 -22.36 -15.12
CA VAL A 322 -7.18 -20.91 -15.32
C VAL A 322 -8.53 -20.24 -15.08
N ALA A 323 -9.63 -20.81 -15.57
CA ALA A 323 -10.98 -20.30 -15.36
C ALA A 323 -11.36 -20.38 -13.88
N LEU A 324 -11.08 -21.50 -13.19
CA LEU A 324 -11.31 -21.62 -11.76
C LEU A 324 -10.49 -20.59 -10.97
N GLY A 325 -9.20 -20.41 -11.32
CA GLY A 325 -8.35 -19.38 -10.72
C GLY A 325 -8.92 -17.98 -10.95
N LEU A 326 -9.26 -17.63 -12.19
CA LEU A 326 -9.87 -16.34 -12.53
C LEU A 326 -11.21 -16.12 -11.84
N MET A 327 -12.04 -17.16 -11.70
CA MET A 327 -13.29 -17.10 -10.96
C MET A 327 -13.07 -16.89 -9.47
N SER A 328 -12.07 -17.55 -8.86
CA SER A 328 -11.66 -17.28 -7.48
C SER A 328 -11.17 -15.85 -7.30
N PHE A 329 -10.35 -15.32 -8.23
CA PHE A 329 -9.94 -13.92 -8.24
C PHE A 329 -11.12 -12.96 -8.39
N TRP A 330 -12.08 -13.29 -9.26
CA TRP A 330 -13.27 -12.48 -9.47
C TRP A 330 -14.17 -12.44 -8.23
N LEU A 331 -14.33 -13.58 -7.53
CA LEU A 331 -15.01 -13.68 -6.24
C LEU A 331 -14.31 -12.86 -5.15
N LEU A 332 -12.97 -12.78 -5.19
CA LEU A 332 -12.16 -11.91 -4.33
C LEU A 332 -12.23 -10.42 -4.72
N GLY A 333 -13.02 -10.05 -5.74
CA GLY A 333 -13.22 -8.67 -6.16
C GLY A 333 -12.16 -8.13 -7.13
N PHE A 334 -11.24 -8.97 -7.63
CA PHE A 334 -10.31 -8.57 -8.68
C PHE A 334 -11.02 -8.42 -10.02
N ARG A 335 -11.27 -7.17 -10.42
CA ARG A 335 -11.70 -6.84 -11.79
C ARG A 335 -10.49 -6.53 -12.67
N ILE A 336 -10.16 -7.46 -13.57
CA ILE A 336 -9.04 -7.35 -14.52
C ILE A 336 -9.17 -6.13 -15.45
N GLU A 337 -10.37 -5.57 -15.61
CA GLU A 337 -10.64 -4.34 -16.38
C GLU A 337 -9.73 -3.15 -15.96
N GLY A 338 -9.37 -3.04 -14.67
CA GLY A 338 -8.46 -2.00 -14.19
C GLY A 338 -7.03 -2.15 -14.71
N MET A 339 -6.55 -3.40 -14.72
CA MET A 339 -5.18 -3.77 -15.08
C MET A 339 -4.97 -3.90 -16.59
N GLN A 340 -6.04 -4.16 -17.35
CA GLN A 340 -6.01 -4.30 -18.82
C GLN A 340 -5.35 -3.11 -19.52
N TYR A 341 -5.58 -1.88 -19.05
CA TYR A 341 -4.98 -0.68 -19.64
C TYR A 341 -3.47 -0.60 -19.39
N ALA A 342 -3.02 -0.99 -18.18
CA ALA A 342 -1.60 -1.05 -17.85
C ALA A 342 -0.89 -2.20 -18.59
N MET A 343 -1.52 -3.38 -18.66
CA MET A 343 -1.03 -4.53 -19.42
C MET A 343 -0.97 -4.25 -20.93
N ASN A 344 -1.95 -3.52 -21.48
CA ASN A 344 -1.94 -3.11 -22.89
C ASN A 344 -0.78 -2.18 -23.25
N LEU A 345 -0.32 -1.38 -22.29
CA LEU A 345 0.83 -0.49 -22.42
C LEU A 345 2.17 -1.25 -22.42
N THR A 346 2.27 -2.35 -21.68
CA THR A 346 3.51 -3.13 -21.50
C THR A 346 3.62 -4.31 -22.48
N ILE A 347 2.54 -5.04 -22.72
CA ILE A 347 2.51 -6.26 -23.54
C ILE A 347 1.95 -5.94 -24.93
N PHE A 348 2.70 -5.17 -25.74
CA PHE A 348 2.51 -5.02 -27.19
C PHE A 348 1.06 -4.84 -27.71
N ARG A 349 0.15 -4.18 -26.97
CA ARG A 349 -1.28 -4.10 -27.30
C ARG A 349 -1.95 -5.47 -27.56
N VAL A 350 -1.54 -6.54 -26.89
CA VAL A 350 -2.16 -7.87 -27.05
C VAL A 350 -3.66 -7.84 -26.73
N PHE A 351 -4.11 -6.96 -25.85
CA PHE A 351 -5.52 -6.82 -25.47
C PHE A 351 -6.23 -5.67 -26.19
N GLY A 352 -5.65 -5.17 -27.29
CA GLY A 352 -6.28 -4.37 -28.34
C GLY A 352 -7.27 -3.25 -27.98
N ASN A 353 -7.22 -2.69 -26.77
CA ASN A 353 -7.99 -1.48 -26.48
C ASN A 353 -7.35 -0.28 -27.20
N GLU A 354 -8.18 0.74 -27.44
CA GLU A 354 -7.74 2.08 -27.83
C GLU A 354 -6.51 2.46 -26.97
N PRO A 355 -5.43 2.99 -27.58
CA PRO A 355 -4.27 3.34 -26.80
C PRO A 355 -4.66 4.26 -25.65
N ALA A 356 -4.01 4.11 -24.50
CA ALA A 356 -4.12 5.09 -23.41
C ALA A 356 -3.77 6.54 -23.84
N SER A 357 -3.30 6.77 -25.08
CA SER A 357 -3.19 8.10 -25.68
C SER A 357 -4.53 8.73 -26.09
N GLU A 358 -5.59 7.94 -26.21
CA GLU A 358 -6.97 8.37 -26.47
C GLU A 358 -7.79 8.52 -25.17
N CYS A 359 -7.27 8.04 -24.04
CA CYS A 359 -7.84 8.36 -22.73
C CYS A 359 -7.62 9.84 -22.41
N THR A 360 -8.66 10.64 -22.57
CA THR A 360 -8.72 12.02 -22.07
C THR A 360 -8.73 11.98 -20.56
N ILE A 361 -7.58 12.23 -19.93
CA ILE A 361 -7.51 12.40 -18.48
C ILE A 361 -8.14 13.75 -18.16
N TYR A 362 -9.41 13.76 -17.80
CA TYR A 362 -10.05 14.93 -17.22
C TYR A 362 -9.49 15.14 -15.81
N ALA A 363 -8.47 15.98 -15.70
CA ALA A 363 -8.04 16.52 -14.42
C ALA A 363 -9.08 17.56 -13.98
N MET A 364 -10.14 17.08 -13.34
CA MET A 364 -11.11 17.97 -12.71
C MET A 364 -10.44 18.54 -11.45
N VAL A 365 -9.76 19.68 -11.62
CA VAL A 365 -9.25 20.47 -10.50
C VAL A 365 -10.48 21.06 -9.83
N ARG A 366 -10.92 20.45 -8.73
CA ARG A 366 -11.92 21.06 -7.87
C ARG A 366 -11.31 22.36 -7.35
N THR A 367 -11.87 23.49 -7.78
CA THR A 367 -11.59 24.82 -7.20
C THR A 367 -12.33 25.04 -5.89
N GLU A 368 -13.04 24.02 -5.39
CA GLU A 368 -13.58 24.03 -4.04
C GLU A 368 -12.41 24.11 -3.07
N SER A 369 -12.43 25.18 -2.27
CA SER A 369 -11.58 25.41 -1.11
C SER A 369 -11.32 24.10 -0.36
N GLY A 370 -10.06 23.83 -0.05
CA GLY A 370 -9.62 22.53 0.47
C GLY A 370 -10.47 22.09 1.66
N VAL A 371 -10.60 20.78 1.88
CA VAL A 371 -11.30 20.22 3.06
C VAL A 371 -10.81 20.85 4.38
N ASP A 372 -9.58 21.36 4.42
CA ASP A 372 -9.03 22.14 5.54
C ASP A 372 -9.72 23.50 5.73
N GLU A 373 -10.10 24.19 4.64
CA GLU A 373 -10.90 25.41 4.69
C GLU A 373 -12.35 25.11 5.09
N LEU A 374 -12.95 24.01 4.64
CA LEU A 374 -14.29 23.59 5.09
C LEU A 374 -14.29 23.20 6.58
N ARG A 375 -13.24 22.53 7.06
CA ARG A 375 -13.07 22.18 8.47
C ARG A 375 -12.80 23.45 9.30
N GLY A 376 -12.00 24.37 8.76
CA GLY A 376 -11.76 25.71 9.31
C GLY A 376 -13.03 26.56 9.41
N MET A 377 -13.85 26.58 8.35
CA MET A 377 -15.14 27.25 8.34
C MET A 377 -16.12 26.58 9.32
N ARG A 378 -16.09 25.25 9.45
CA ARG A 378 -16.94 24.55 10.44
C ARG A 378 -16.54 24.91 11.87
N THR A 379 -15.24 24.99 12.16
CA THR A 379 -14.76 25.44 13.48
C THR A 379 -15.06 26.91 13.73
N ASP A 380 -14.88 27.78 12.73
CA ASP A 380 -15.22 29.21 12.83
C ASP A 380 -16.73 29.43 13.01
N LEU A 381 -17.56 28.65 12.30
CA LEU A 381 -19.02 28.71 12.44
C LEU A 381 -19.47 28.22 13.82
N LYS A 382 -18.86 27.14 14.35
CA LYS A 382 -19.10 26.70 15.73
C LYS A 382 -18.73 27.78 16.74
N ASP A 383 -17.57 28.40 16.59
CA ASP A 383 -17.10 29.45 17.49
C ASP A 383 -18.02 30.68 17.45
N LYS A 384 -18.52 31.04 16.27
CA LYS A 384 -19.53 32.10 16.09
C LYS A 384 -20.87 31.73 16.72
N MET A 385 -21.35 30.50 16.58
CA MET A 385 -22.58 30.05 17.23
C MET A 385 -22.45 30.10 18.76
N GLN A 386 -21.32 29.65 19.30
CA GLN A 386 -21.02 29.69 20.73
C GLN A 386 -21.04 31.13 21.26
N LYS A 387 -20.39 32.06 20.56
CA LYS A 387 -20.42 33.50 20.90
C LYS A 387 -21.82 34.08 20.84
N LEU A 388 -22.64 33.67 19.87
CA LEU A 388 -24.02 34.13 19.75
C LEU A 388 -24.87 33.65 20.94
N GLU A 389 -24.66 32.41 21.35
CA GLU A 389 -25.34 31.80 22.51
C GLU A 389 -24.95 32.51 23.81
N ASP A 390 -23.68 32.83 24.01
CA ASP A 390 -23.20 33.61 25.16
C ASP A 390 -23.83 35.02 25.21
N VAL A 391 -23.97 35.68 24.06
CA VAL A 391 -24.60 37.01 23.97
C VAL A 391 -26.09 36.91 24.33
N LEU A 392 -26.80 35.90 23.82
CA LEU A 392 -28.21 35.67 24.15
C LEU A 392 -28.40 35.39 25.65
N GLN A 393 -27.55 34.58 26.25
CA GLN A 393 -27.58 34.33 27.70
C GLN A 393 -27.32 35.60 28.52
N LYS A 394 -26.38 36.45 28.09
CA LYS A 394 -26.13 37.75 28.74
C LYS A 394 -27.34 38.66 28.65
N GLN A 395 -28.00 38.73 27.50
CA GLN A 395 -29.22 39.53 27.33
C GLN A 395 -30.37 38.99 28.18
N GLN A 396 -30.57 37.68 28.24
CA GLN A 396 -31.57 37.07 29.12
C GLN A 396 -31.31 37.38 30.59
N LYS A 397 -30.05 37.35 31.04
CA LYS A 397 -29.66 37.74 32.40
C LYS A 397 -29.89 39.23 32.67
N ALA A 398 -29.56 40.10 31.72
CA ALA A 398 -29.80 41.54 31.83
C ALA A 398 -31.30 41.88 31.86
N HIS A 399 -32.12 41.14 31.12
CA HIS A 399 -33.57 41.34 31.10
C HIS A 399 -34.28 40.76 32.34
N LYS A 400 -33.67 39.75 32.99
CA LYS A 400 -34.10 39.20 34.29
C LYS A 400 -33.57 39.99 35.49
N ALA A 401 -32.65 40.93 35.31
CA ALA A 401 -32.30 41.85 36.38
C ALA A 401 -33.55 42.69 36.69
N PRO A 402 -34.06 42.64 37.94
CA PRO A 402 -35.30 43.31 38.29
C PRO A 402 -35.13 44.80 38.06
N SER A 403 -36.14 45.41 37.45
CA SER A 403 -36.34 46.85 37.43
C SER A 403 -36.66 47.31 38.85
N ASP A 404 -35.68 47.25 39.74
CA ASP A 404 -35.71 47.94 41.02
C ASP A 404 -35.49 49.43 40.73
N SER A 405 -36.51 50.06 40.14
CA SER A 405 -36.63 51.51 40.14
C SER A 405 -37.06 51.92 41.56
N PRO A 406 -36.24 52.65 42.33
CA PRO A 406 -36.64 53.14 43.67
C PRO A 406 -37.70 54.27 43.61
N PHE A 407 -38.40 54.43 42.48
CA PHE A 407 -39.28 55.57 42.23
C PHE A 407 -40.75 55.30 42.61
N ILE A 408 -41.17 54.03 42.77
CA ILE A 408 -42.55 53.70 43.18
C ILE A 408 -42.70 53.70 44.71
N ASP A 409 -41.64 53.37 45.46
CA ASP A 409 -41.70 53.37 46.92
C ASP A 409 -41.71 54.79 47.53
N ALA A 410 -41.22 55.80 46.82
CA ALA A 410 -41.29 57.19 47.26
C ALA A 410 -42.71 57.81 47.13
N LEU A 411 -43.59 57.23 46.29
CA LEU A 411 -44.94 57.76 46.05
C LEU A 411 -45.99 57.14 46.99
N MET A 412 -45.71 55.97 47.59
CA MET A 412 -46.59 55.33 48.58
C MET A 412 -46.37 55.82 50.02
N VAL A 413 -45.20 56.37 50.36
CA VAL A 413 -44.92 56.88 51.72
C VAL A 413 -45.44 58.32 51.92
N GLY A 414 -45.75 59.06 50.85
CA GLY A 414 -46.23 60.44 50.93
C GLY A 414 -47.74 60.63 51.20
N PHE A 415 -48.56 59.58 51.08
CA PHE A 415 -50.03 59.70 51.15
C PHE A 415 -50.69 59.16 52.44
N LEU A 416 -49.92 58.60 53.38
CA LEU A 416 -50.43 58.03 54.65
C LEU A 416 -50.05 58.85 55.90
N GLY A 417 -49.82 60.16 55.73
CA GLY A 417 -49.42 61.08 56.81
C GLY A 417 -50.30 62.32 56.93
N PHE A 418 -51.62 62.22 56.77
CA PHE A 418 -52.58 63.28 57.14
C PHE A 418 -53.83 62.64 57.75
N GLY A 419 -53.94 62.71 59.07
CA GLY A 419 -55.02 62.12 59.85
C GLY A 419 -54.79 62.27 61.37
N VAL A 420 -54.73 63.52 61.84
CA VAL A 420 -55.25 63.97 63.14
C VAL A 420 -56.29 65.04 62.84
#